data_AF-A0A955CI98-F1
#
_entry.id   AF-A0A955CI98-F1
#
_cell.length_a   1.000
_cell.length_b   1.000
_cell.length_c   1.000
_cell.angle_alpha   90.00
_cell.angle_beta   90.00
_cell.angle_gamma   90.00
#
_symmetry.space_group_name_H-M   'P 1'
#
loop_
_entity.id
_entity.type
_entity.pdbx_description
1 polymer ?
#
loop_
_entity_poly.entity_id
_entity_poly.type
_entity_poly.pdbx_seq_one_letter_code
_entity_poly.pdbx_strand_id
1 'polypeptide(L)'
;MKKLSLTAACAVVVALGAVSAKAAEITWVSISSDGGADQEFITYLQGVGHNVTRFFSHSGLTQAEIDQLNAADLIIQGRAVNSSEYDGANAVTWNTQITSPMIAMSGYTTRNNRMGWFTGDTLPDSGPTKVVATDPNHPVFQTPIPVVFDVDGVTTLLDYNVMIDRGISTPGNGVVAGGNIIANNPATGGVAIAEWPAGTTVIDEGSVAMVLAGDRYFFGGGSREADGNGVNTAGKFDLTLDTGLPLFINTVEYALAPEPSTGLLTLFSAIMVGLARRRRR
;
A
#
# COMPACT_ATOMS: atom_id res chain seq x y z
N MET A 1 -63.56 6.78 -13.21
CA MET A 1 -62.20 6.88 -12.62
C MET A 1 -61.88 5.55 -11.93
N LYS A 2 -61.08 4.70 -12.57
CA LYS A 2 -60.60 3.42 -12.01
C LYS A 2 -59.08 3.53 -11.91
N LYS A 3 -58.53 3.51 -10.70
CA LYS A 3 -57.07 3.47 -10.47
C LYS A 3 -56.64 2.00 -10.53
N LEU A 4 -55.80 1.65 -11.51
CA LEU A 4 -54.99 0.44 -11.49
C LEU A 4 -53.81 0.69 -10.53
N SER A 5 -53.72 -0.08 -9.44
CA SER A 5 -52.50 -0.15 -8.63
C SER A 5 -51.71 -1.38 -9.04
N LEU A 6 -50.59 -1.14 -9.71
CA LEU A 6 -49.58 -2.13 -10.07
C LEU A 6 -48.63 -2.30 -8.88
N THR A 7 -48.73 -3.41 -8.15
CA THR A 7 -47.75 -3.76 -7.10
C THR A 7 -47.06 -5.06 -7.49
N ALA A 8 -46.09 -4.94 -8.40
CA ALA A 8 -45.09 -5.97 -8.59
C ALA A 8 -43.96 -5.69 -7.59
N ALA A 9 -44.02 -6.36 -6.43
CA ALA A 9 -42.92 -6.36 -5.49
C ALA A 9 -41.78 -7.20 -6.08
N CYS A 10 -40.78 -6.52 -6.65
CA CYS A 10 -39.46 -7.09 -6.87
C CYS A 10 -38.91 -7.53 -5.52
N ALA A 11 -38.84 -8.84 -5.29
CA ALA A 11 -37.99 -9.44 -4.27
C ALA A 11 -36.53 -9.20 -4.69
N VAL A 12 -35.99 -8.04 -4.33
CA VAL A 12 -34.54 -7.86 -4.25
C VAL A 12 -34.12 -8.61 -2.99
N VAL A 13 -33.74 -9.87 -3.17
CA VAL A 13 -32.98 -10.61 -2.18
C VAL A 13 -31.65 -9.88 -2.06
N VAL A 14 -31.55 -9.03 -1.04
CA VAL A 14 -30.27 -8.55 -0.53
C VAL A 14 -29.61 -9.77 0.10
N ALA A 15 -28.91 -10.54 -0.72
CA ALA A 15 -27.87 -11.43 -0.24
C ALA A 15 -26.69 -10.55 0.17
N LEU A 16 -26.84 -9.87 1.31
CA LEU A 16 -25.69 -9.52 2.15
C LEU A 16 -25.19 -10.85 2.71
N GLY A 17 -24.52 -11.61 1.84
CA GLY A 17 -23.61 -12.64 2.29
C GLY A 17 -22.58 -11.91 3.12
N ALA A 18 -22.60 -12.13 4.43
CA ALA A 18 -21.42 -11.97 5.25
C ALA A 18 -20.35 -12.85 4.58
N VAL A 19 -19.54 -12.25 3.71
CA VAL A 19 -18.28 -12.83 3.29
C VAL A 19 -17.53 -12.92 4.61
N SER A 20 -17.46 -14.13 5.16
CA SER A 20 -16.40 -14.42 6.13
C SER A 20 -15.13 -14.13 5.36
N ALA A 21 -14.56 -12.94 5.53
CA ALA A 21 -13.31 -12.59 4.89
C ALA A 21 -12.32 -13.68 5.32
N LYS A 22 -11.87 -14.48 4.35
CA LYS A 22 -10.81 -15.43 4.60
C LYS A 22 -9.64 -14.61 5.12
N ALA A 23 -9.01 -15.06 6.21
CA ALA A 23 -7.75 -14.49 6.66
C ALA A 23 -6.79 -14.39 5.45
N ALA A 24 -6.35 -13.17 5.13
CA ALA A 24 -5.37 -12.96 4.07
C ALA A 24 -4.02 -13.53 4.50
N GLU A 25 -3.31 -14.14 3.56
CA GLU A 25 -1.92 -14.56 3.72
C GLU A 25 -1.01 -13.36 3.38
N ILE A 26 -0.48 -12.70 4.42
CA ILE A 26 0.40 -11.54 4.29
C ILE A 26 1.85 -12.00 4.52
N THR A 27 2.74 -11.65 3.59
CA THR A 27 4.18 -11.80 3.80
C THR A 27 4.81 -10.48 4.19
N TRP A 28 5.36 -10.42 5.41
CA TRP A 28 6.12 -9.27 5.93
C TRP A 28 7.61 -9.42 5.62
N VAL A 29 8.13 -8.59 4.72
CA VAL A 29 9.55 -8.60 4.32
C VAL A 29 10.35 -7.69 5.26
N SER A 30 11.40 -8.24 5.89
CA SER A 30 12.23 -7.55 6.88
C SER A 30 13.65 -8.13 6.91
N ILE A 31 14.62 -7.39 7.46
CA ILE A 31 15.99 -7.85 7.72
C ILE A 31 16.08 -8.84 8.90
N SER A 32 14.96 -9.17 9.54
CA SER A 32 14.89 -10.17 10.60
C SER A 32 13.85 -11.24 10.28
N SER A 33 14.28 -12.49 10.31
CA SER A 33 13.40 -13.66 10.19
C SER A 33 12.66 -13.99 11.50
N ASP A 34 13.10 -13.47 12.64
CA ASP A 34 12.49 -13.71 13.95
C ASP A 34 12.47 -12.43 14.81
N GLY A 35 11.28 -11.88 15.04
CA GLY A 35 11.11 -10.62 15.75
C GLY A 35 11.78 -9.41 15.09
N GLY A 36 11.75 -8.26 15.74
CA GLY A 36 12.31 -7.02 15.22
C GLY A 36 11.55 -5.80 15.72
N ALA A 37 12.06 -4.61 15.44
CA ALA A 37 11.38 -3.36 15.79
C ALA A 37 9.99 -3.24 15.11
N ASP A 38 9.78 -3.94 14.00
CA ASP A 38 8.52 -4.03 13.25
C ASP A 38 7.53 -5.09 13.77
N GLN A 39 7.85 -5.80 14.86
CA GLN A 39 7.01 -6.89 15.36
C GLN A 39 5.60 -6.44 15.78
N GLU A 40 5.43 -5.21 16.22
CA GLU A 40 4.14 -4.68 16.64
C GLU A 40 3.16 -4.52 15.46
N PHE A 41 3.64 -4.18 14.25
CA PHE A 41 2.82 -4.20 13.03
C PHE A 41 2.30 -5.61 12.71
N ILE A 42 3.20 -6.60 12.78
CA ILE A 42 2.86 -8.01 12.52
C ILE A 42 1.84 -8.50 13.55
N THR A 43 2.09 -8.22 14.83
CA THR A 43 1.21 -8.60 15.94
C THR A 43 -0.18 -7.99 15.77
N TYR A 44 -0.25 -6.73 15.33
CA TYR A 44 -1.52 -6.08 15.07
C TYR A 44 -2.28 -6.72 13.90
N LEU A 45 -1.61 -6.95 12.75
CA LEU A 45 -2.22 -7.60 11.59
C LEU A 45 -2.73 -9.01 11.91
N GLN A 46 -2.00 -9.77 12.71
CA GLN A 46 -2.45 -11.05 13.25
C GLN A 46 -3.66 -10.89 14.19
N GLY A 47 -3.64 -9.86 15.04
CA GLY A 47 -4.73 -9.53 15.95
C GLY A 47 -6.05 -9.17 15.26
N VAL A 48 -5.99 -8.58 14.05
CA VAL A 48 -7.19 -8.31 13.22
C VAL A 48 -7.57 -9.46 12.30
N GLY A 49 -6.87 -10.60 12.38
CA GLY A 49 -7.29 -11.87 11.79
C GLY A 49 -6.55 -12.28 10.51
N HIS A 50 -5.48 -11.60 10.11
CA HIS A 50 -4.65 -12.06 8.98
C HIS A 50 -3.62 -13.11 9.42
N ASN A 51 -3.22 -13.96 8.48
CA ASN A 51 -2.07 -14.84 8.66
C ASN A 51 -0.82 -14.08 8.17
N VAL A 52 0.11 -13.77 9.08
CA VAL A 52 1.31 -13.01 8.72
C VAL A 52 2.55 -13.87 8.91
N THR A 53 3.32 -14.04 7.84
CA THR A 53 4.61 -14.73 7.84
C THR A 53 5.74 -13.76 7.56
N ARG A 54 6.91 -13.97 8.19
CA ARG A 54 8.10 -13.16 7.92
C ARG A 54 8.89 -13.74 6.75
N PHE A 55 9.40 -12.87 5.89
CA PHE A 55 10.37 -13.19 4.86
C PHE A 55 11.65 -12.37 5.10
N PHE A 56 12.80 -13.04 5.11
CA PHE A 56 14.09 -12.37 5.29
C PHE A 56 14.52 -11.71 3.97
N SER A 57 14.64 -10.39 3.98
CA SER A 57 15.08 -9.62 2.81
C SER A 57 16.56 -9.90 2.51
N HIS A 58 16.88 -10.19 1.24
CA HIS A 58 18.25 -10.30 0.74
C HIS A 58 18.30 -10.10 -0.79
N SER A 59 19.49 -9.83 -1.32
CA SER A 59 19.74 -9.76 -2.76
C SER A 59 19.75 -11.16 -3.39
N GLY A 60 19.39 -11.25 -4.67
CA GLY A 60 19.47 -12.50 -5.43
C GLY A 60 18.43 -13.53 -5.03
N LEU A 61 17.16 -13.12 -4.97
CA LEU A 61 16.04 -14.03 -4.73
C LEU A 61 16.07 -15.21 -5.71
N THR A 62 15.89 -16.41 -5.18
CA THR A 62 15.72 -17.63 -5.95
C THR A 62 14.30 -17.71 -6.52
N GLN A 63 14.10 -18.57 -7.53
CA GLN A 63 12.75 -18.80 -8.06
C GLN A 63 11.78 -19.32 -6.99
N ALA A 64 12.25 -20.18 -6.06
CA ALA A 64 11.40 -20.70 -4.99
C ALA A 64 10.94 -19.59 -4.01
N GLU A 65 11.79 -18.61 -3.74
CA GLU A 65 11.45 -17.45 -2.91
C GLU A 65 10.50 -16.49 -3.63
N ILE A 66 10.69 -16.29 -4.93
CA ILE A 66 9.76 -15.54 -5.79
C ILE A 66 8.39 -16.23 -5.78
N ASP A 67 8.35 -17.55 -5.94
CA ASP A 67 7.11 -18.34 -5.91
C ASP A 67 6.43 -18.26 -4.52
N GLN A 68 7.22 -18.28 -3.44
CA GLN A 68 6.71 -18.08 -2.08
C GLN A 68 6.08 -16.70 -1.90
N LEU A 69 6.77 -15.63 -2.33
CA LEU A 69 6.25 -14.26 -2.24
C LEU A 69 4.97 -14.11 -3.07
N ASN A 70 4.93 -14.70 -4.28
CA ASN A 70 3.76 -14.66 -5.17
C ASN A 70 2.59 -15.54 -4.72
N ALA A 71 2.80 -16.42 -3.74
CA ALA A 71 1.72 -17.19 -3.12
C ALA A 71 0.95 -16.38 -2.05
N ALA A 72 1.50 -15.24 -1.60
CA ALA A 72 0.84 -14.36 -0.65
C ALA A 72 -0.28 -13.55 -1.31
N ASP A 73 -1.33 -13.26 -0.54
CA ASP A 73 -2.40 -12.35 -0.95
C ASP A 73 -1.90 -10.89 -0.94
N LEU A 74 -0.93 -10.57 -0.08
CA LEU A 74 -0.26 -9.27 -0.01
C LEU A 74 1.18 -9.41 0.51
N ILE A 75 2.09 -8.61 -0.05
CA ILE A 75 3.44 -8.41 0.47
C ILE A 75 3.52 -7.04 1.15
N ILE A 76 4.04 -6.99 2.37
CA ILE A 76 4.39 -5.74 3.03
C ILE A 76 5.90 -5.71 3.23
N GLN A 77 6.58 -4.86 2.47
CA GLN A 77 7.98 -4.56 2.69
C GLN A 77 8.10 -3.55 3.83
N GLY A 78 8.42 -4.07 5.02
CA GLY A 78 8.57 -3.29 6.24
C GLY A 78 9.71 -2.28 6.12
N ARG A 79 9.75 -1.32 7.05
CA ARG A 79 10.79 -0.27 7.05
C ARG A 79 12.20 -0.83 7.29
N ALA A 80 12.32 -1.92 8.05
CA ALA A 80 13.58 -2.54 8.48
C ALA A 80 14.19 -3.43 7.38
N VAL A 81 14.61 -2.86 6.25
CA VAL A 81 15.25 -3.58 5.14
C VAL A 81 16.46 -2.82 4.60
N ASN A 82 17.44 -3.53 4.02
CA ASN A 82 18.57 -2.87 3.37
C ASN A 82 18.16 -2.38 1.99
N SER A 83 18.24 -1.07 1.74
CA SER A 83 17.84 -0.54 0.43
C SER A 83 18.66 -1.08 -0.75
N SER A 84 19.90 -1.51 -0.54
CA SER A 84 20.74 -2.11 -1.59
C SER A 84 20.25 -3.48 -2.08
N GLU A 85 19.26 -4.08 -1.42
CA GLU A 85 18.61 -5.33 -1.87
C GLU A 85 17.51 -5.05 -2.91
N TYR A 86 17.32 -3.78 -3.27
CA TYR A 86 16.25 -3.28 -4.13
C TYR A 86 16.77 -2.41 -5.28
N ASP A 87 18.02 -2.61 -5.71
CA ASP A 87 18.66 -1.93 -6.84
C ASP A 87 19.04 -2.90 -7.96
N GLY A 88 19.39 -2.36 -9.13
CA GLY A 88 19.93 -3.08 -10.28
C GLY A 88 19.09 -4.30 -10.67
N ALA A 89 19.72 -5.48 -10.67
CA ALA A 89 19.05 -6.74 -11.00
C ALA A 89 18.00 -7.15 -9.93
N ASN A 90 18.16 -6.71 -8.68
CA ASN A 90 17.16 -6.96 -7.65
C ASN A 90 15.93 -6.09 -7.89
N ALA A 91 16.09 -4.82 -8.26
CA ALA A 91 14.97 -3.95 -8.65
C ALA A 91 14.16 -4.56 -9.80
N VAL A 92 14.85 -5.12 -10.81
CA VAL A 92 14.19 -5.87 -11.90
C VAL A 92 13.36 -7.02 -11.34
N THR A 93 13.92 -7.82 -10.44
CA THR A 93 13.21 -8.95 -9.83
C THR A 93 11.96 -8.50 -9.06
N TRP A 94 12.09 -7.53 -8.15
CA TRP A 94 10.99 -6.99 -7.35
C TRP A 94 9.88 -6.32 -8.19
N ASN A 95 10.26 -5.65 -9.28
CA ASN A 95 9.30 -4.96 -10.14
C ASN A 95 8.62 -5.92 -11.13
N THR A 96 9.36 -6.85 -11.75
CA THR A 96 8.86 -7.60 -12.92
C THR A 96 8.53 -9.06 -12.63
N GLN A 97 8.95 -9.63 -11.50
CA GLN A 97 8.70 -11.06 -11.18
C GLN A 97 7.76 -11.24 -9.99
N ILE A 98 7.64 -10.24 -9.11
CA ILE A 98 6.68 -10.27 -8.01
C ILE A 98 5.31 -9.82 -8.53
N THR A 99 4.35 -10.73 -8.63
CA THR A 99 2.98 -10.46 -9.14
C THR A 99 1.99 -10.11 -8.04
N SER A 100 2.23 -10.55 -6.80
CA SER A 100 1.36 -10.16 -5.68
C SER A 100 1.41 -8.64 -5.45
N PRO A 101 0.31 -8.03 -4.97
CA PRO A 101 0.30 -6.64 -4.54
C PRO A 101 1.37 -6.41 -3.46
N MET A 102 1.99 -5.23 -3.47
CA MET A 102 3.04 -4.90 -2.49
C MET A 102 2.89 -3.50 -1.92
N ILE A 103 2.88 -3.40 -0.58
CA ILE A 103 3.07 -2.15 0.16
C ILE A 103 4.54 -2.01 0.54
N ALA A 104 5.19 -0.93 0.12
CA ALA A 104 6.52 -0.54 0.61
C ALA A 104 6.39 0.52 1.71
N MET A 105 6.95 0.23 2.88
CA MET A 105 6.97 1.16 4.01
C MET A 105 8.28 1.96 4.11
N SER A 106 9.30 1.58 3.36
CA SER A 106 10.58 2.31 3.32
C SER A 106 10.66 3.20 2.10
N GLY A 107 10.74 4.53 2.29
CA GLY A 107 11.06 5.43 1.20
C GLY A 107 12.44 5.14 0.58
N TYR A 108 13.35 4.52 1.33
CA TYR A 108 14.70 4.20 0.84
C TYR A 108 14.74 3.17 -0.27
N THR A 109 13.76 2.25 -0.35
CA THR A 109 13.70 1.18 -1.37
C THR A 109 12.97 1.60 -2.64
N THR A 110 12.20 2.69 -2.59
CA THR A 110 11.31 3.11 -3.69
C THR A 110 11.88 4.25 -4.54
N ARG A 111 13.03 4.81 -4.14
CA ARG A 111 13.74 5.89 -4.84
C ARG A 111 14.05 5.56 -6.31
N ASN A 112 14.35 6.61 -7.07
CA ASN A 112 14.75 6.51 -8.48
C ASN A 112 15.95 5.60 -8.71
N ASN A 113 16.88 5.48 -7.76
CA ASN A 113 18.06 4.62 -7.83
C ASN A 113 17.89 3.28 -7.08
N ARG A 114 16.64 2.84 -6.92
CA ARG A 114 16.21 1.59 -6.29
C ARG A 114 15.06 0.97 -7.10
N MET A 115 13.87 0.74 -6.53
CA MET A 115 12.76 0.21 -7.33
C MET A 115 12.19 1.22 -8.34
N GLY A 116 12.54 2.51 -8.25
CA GLY A 116 12.22 3.47 -9.31
C GLY A 116 10.77 3.96 -9.30
N TRP A 117 10.07 3.87 -8.17
CA TRP A 117 8.65 4.28 -8.08
C TRP A 117 8.52 5.81 -7.95
N PHE A 118 9.54 6.46 -7.40
CA PHE A 118 9.66 7.91 -7.29
C PHE A 118 10.72 8.45 -8.26
N THR A 119 10.57 9.72 -8.63
CA THR A 119 11.41 10.42 -9.62
C THR A 119 12.75 10.91 -9.07
N GLY A 120 13.01 10.73 -7.77
CA GLY A 120 14.27 11.11 -7.14
C GLY A 120 14.57 10.33 -5.87
N ASP A 121 15.58 10.79 -5.14
CA ASP A 121 16.16 10.12 -3.98
C ASP A 121 16.08 10.92 -2.67
N THR A 122 15.41 12.08 -2.69
CA THR A 122 15.26 12.96 -1.53
C THR A 122 14.30 12.32 -0.52
N LEU A 123 14.78 12.12 0.71
CA LEU A 123 14.04 11.46 1.80
C LEU A 123 14.12 12.28 3.09
N PRO A 124 13.35 13.39 3.19
CA PRO A 124 13.24 14.12 4.44
C PRO A 124 12.58 13.24 5.52
N ASP A 125 13.15 13.33 6.72
CA ASP A 125 12.59 12.72 7.92
C ASP A 125 11.54 13.65 8.56
N SER A 126 10.53 13.06 9.20
CA SER A 126 9.46 13.81 9.86
C SER A 126 8.83 13.04 11.00
N GLY A 127 8.48 13.76 12.05
CA GLY A 127 7.63 13.30 13.15
C GLY A 127 7.43 14.47 14.14
N PRO A 128 6.23 14.70 14.67
CA PRO A 128 5.00 13.96 14.39
C PRO A 128 4.57 14.21 12.95
N THR A 129 4.11 13.18 12.26
CA THR A 129 3.81 13.32 10.83
C THR A 129 2.33 13.54 10.63
N LYS A 130 2.01 14.72 10.10
CA LYS A 130 0.70 14.99 9.54
C LYS A 130 0.60 14.43 8.13
N VAL A 131 -0.61 14.05 7.76
CA VAL A 131 -0.96 13.61 6.42
C VAL A 131 -2.15 14.43 5.95
N VAL A 132 -2.06 14.94 4.73
CA VAL A 132 -3.13 15.65 4.02
C VAL A 132 -3.52 14.80 2.82
N ALA A 133 -4.80 14.48 2.72
CA ALA A 133 -5.35 13.77 1.57
C ALA A 133 -5.29 14.64 0.29
N THR A 134 -4.83 14.06 -0.81
CA THR A 134 -4.98 14.67 -2.14
C THR A 134 -6.42 14.54 -2.63
N ASP A 135 -7.03 13.39 -2.37
CA ASP A 135 -8.45 13.12 -2.57
C ASP A 135 -9.07 12.55 -1.28
N PRO A 136 -9.76 13.36 -0.46
CA PRO A 136 -10.39 12.89 0.77
C PRO A 136 -11.44 11.78 0.58
N ASN A 137 -11.97 11.58 -0.64
CA ASN A 137 -12.94 10.53 -0.92
C ASN A 137 -12.30 9.19 -1.33
N HIS A 138 -10.96 9.13 -1.38
CA HIS A 138 -10.25 7.91 -1.74
C HIS A 138 -10.61 6.76 -0.77
N PRO A 139 -10.84 5.52 -1.24
CA PRO A 139 -11.28 4.40 -0.40
C PRO A 139 -10.40 4.14 0.84
N VAL A 140 -9.09 4.40 0.73
CA VAL A 140 -8.09 4.30 1.81
C VAL A 140 -8.43 5.19 3.02
N PHE A 141 -9.25 6.24 2.83
CA PHE A 141 -9.71 7.10 3.92
C PHE A 141 -11.11 6.73 4.45
N GLN A 142 -11.80 5.80 3.80
CA GLN A 142 -13.21 5.51 4.06
C GLN A 142 -13.41 4.14 4.71
N THR A 143 -12.64 3.13 4.30
CA THR A 143 -12.91 1.73 4.65
C THR A 143 -11.64 0.95 4.98
N PRO A 144 -11.69 -0.01 5.93
CA PRO A 144 -12.85 -0.34 6.76
C PRO A 144 -13.14 0.66 7.90
N ILE A 145 -12.18 1.52 8.25
CA ILE A 145 -12.31 2.46 9.38
C ILE A 145 -12.19 3.90 8.84
N PRO A 146 -13.28 4.69 8.83
CA PRO A 146 -13.24 6.05 8.32
C PRO A 146 -12.21 6.94 9.04
N VAL A 147 -11.40 7.67 8.28
CA VAL A 147 -10.45 8.67 8.77
C VAL A 147 -10.96 10.06 8.40
N VAL A 148 -11.22 10.89 9.41
CA VAL A 148 -11.71 12.25 9.21
C VAL A 148 -10.54 13.22 9.16
N PHE A 149 -10.33 13.85 8.00
CA PHE A 149 -9.31 14.88 7.82
C PHE A 149 -9.78 16.23 8.37
N ASP A 150 -8.93 16.90 9.17
CA ASP A 150 -9.07 18.33 9.46
C ASP A 150 -8.43 19.16 8.33
N VAL A 151 -8.69 20.47 8.31
CA VAL A 151 -8.18 21.43 7.30
C VAL A 151 -6.65 21.44 7.21
N ASP A 152 -5.97 21.17 8.33
CA ASP A 152 -4.51 21.12 8.43
C ASP A 152 -3.93 19.70 8.26
N GLY A 153 -4.76 18.72 7.90
CA GLY A 153 -4.43 17.30 7.86
C GLY A 153 -4.60 16.59 9.21
N VAL A 154 -4.30 15.29 9.24
CA VAL A 154 -4.35 14.45 10.44
C VAL A 154 -2.97 13.99 10.84
N THR A 155 -2.64 14.08 12.13
CA THR A 155 -1.44 13.43 12.65
C THR A 155 -1.65 11.93 12.56
N THR A 156 -0.81 11.23 11.81
CA THR A 156 -0.88 9.76 11.64
C THR A 156 0.25 9.05 12.38
N LEU A 157 1.31 9.77 12.71
CA LEU A 157 2.48 9.21 13.37
C LEU A 157 2.83 10.04 14.60
N LEU A 158 3.21 9.34 15.65
CA LEU A 158 3.60 9.89 16.94
C LEU A 158 4.87 10.74 16.83
N ASP A 159 5.08 11.58 17.85
CA ASP A 159 6.36 12.25 18.05
C ASP A 159 7.50 11.22 18.16
N TYR A 160 8.68 11.65 17.74
CA TYR A 160 9.88 10.82 17.76
C TYR A 160 10.98 11.50 18.57
N ASN A 161 11.96 10.70 18.98
CA ASN A 161 13.15 11.22 19.64
C ASN A 161 14.36 10.85 18.79
N VAL A 162 15.04 11.84 18.20
CA VAL A 162 16.24 11.66 17.34
C VAL A 162 17.30 10.71 17.91
N MET A 163 17.41 10.60 19.24
CA MET A 163 18.35 9.70 19.92
C MET A 163 17.88 8.24 19.95
N ILE A 164 16.61 8.00 19.66
CA ILE A 164 15.89 6.72 19.77
C ILE A 164 15.40 6.26 18.39
N ASP A 165 14.94 7.17 17.53
CA ASP A 165 14.47 6.98 16.14
C ASP A 165 14.42 8.33 15.40
N ARG A 166 14.08 8.34 14.11
CA ARG A 166 14.01 9.57 13.29
C ARG A 166 12.66 9.83 12.61
N GLY A 167 11.55 9.39 13.22
CA GLY A 167 10.23 9.50 12.62
C GLY A 167 10.16 8.74 11.28
N ILE A 168 9.40 9.19 10.29
CA ILE A 168 9.35 8.53 8.97
C ILE A 168 10.11 9.30 7.90
N SER A 169 10.67 8.56 6.94
CA SER A 169 11.34 9.10 5.75
C SER A 169 10.40 9.05 4.55
N THR A 170 9.79 10.18 4.20
CA THR A 170 8.86 10.28 3.05
C THR A 170 9.61 10.69 1.78
N PRO A 171 9.39 10.04 0.63
CA PRO A 171 9.91 10.49 -0.67
C PRO A 171 9.51 11.94 -0.96
N GLY A 172 10.49 12.83 -1.07
CA GLY A 172 10.30 14.26 -1.32
C GLY A 172 10.10 14.62 -2.79
N ASN A 173 10.38 13.68 -3.69
CA ASN A 173 10.16 13.82 -5.12
C ASN A 173 8.80 13.19 -5.53
N GLY A 174 8.28 13.61 -6.68
CA GLY A 174 7.02 13.08 -7.21
C GLY A 174 7.10 11.60 -7.60
N VAL A 175 5.95 10.98 -7.78
CA VAL A 175 5.81 9.61 -8.31
C VAL A 175 6.11 9.57 -9.81
N VAL A 176 6.55 8.43 -10.34
CA VAL A 176 6.68 8.25 -11.80
C VAL A 176 5.31 8.32 -12.49
N ALA A 177 5.32 8.57 -13.81
CA ALA A 177 4.10 8.59 -14.61
C ALA A 177 3.35 7.25 -14.51
N GLY A 178 2.03 7.32 -14.30
CA GLY A 178 1.17 6.16 -14.01
C GLY A 178 0.91 5.93 -12.53
N GLY A 179 1.71 6.53 -11.64
CA GLY A 179 1.43 6.57 -10.20
C GLY A 179 0.40 7.63 -9.82
N ASN A 180 -0.29 7.40 -8.71
CA ASN A 180 -1.26 8.31 -8.10
C ASN A 180 -0.85 8.63 -6.66
N ILE A 181 -0.84 9.92 -6.29
CA ILE A 181 -0.53 10.36 -4.93
C ILE A 181 -1.85 10.48 -4.16
N ILE A 182 -2.02 9.64 -3.15
CA ILE A 182 -3.21 9.58 -2.31
C ILE A 182 -3.10 10.60 -1.17
N ALA A 183 -1.90 10.76 -0.60
CA ALA A 183 -1.68 11.66 0.52
C ALA A 183 -0.26 12.20 0.58
N ASN A 184 -0.10 13.41 1.12
CA ASN A 184 1.18 14.10 1.30
C ASN A 184 1.43 14.42 2.77
N ASN A 185 2.71 14.52 3.12
CA ASN A 185 3.19 15.07 4.38
C ASN A 185 3.40 16.58 4.20
N PRO A 186 2.58 17.45 4.83
CA PRO A 186 2.67 18.88 4.63
C PRO A 186 3.93 19.50 5.27
N ALA A 187 4.57 18.83 6.23
CA ALA A 187 5.78 19.34 6.88
C ALA A 187 7.00 19.26 5.96
N THR A 188 7.07 18.21 5.14
CA THR A 188 8.22 17.95 4.26
C THR A 188 7.91 18.17 2.78
N GLY A 189 6.63 18.26 2.42
CA GLY A 189 6.16 18.19 1.02
C GLY A 189 6.29 16.79 0.41
N GLY A 190 6.68 15.79 1.19
CA GLY A 190 6.89 14.43 0.71
C GLY A 190 5.60 13.64 0.55
N VAL A 191 5.65 12.58 -0.23
CA VAL A 191 4.54 11.66 -0.44
C VAL A 191 4.42 10.73 0.77
N ALA A 192 3.23 10.67 1.36
CA ALA A 192 2.93 9.80 2.50
C ALA A 192 2.23 8.52 2.05
N ILE A 193 1.32 8.62 1.07
CA ILE A 193 0.62 7.46 0.50
C ILE A 193 0.53 7.63 -1.02
N ALA A 194 0.89 6.59 -1.75
CA ALA A 194 0.76 6.53 -3.21
C ALA A 194 0.47 5.12 -3.68
N GLU A 195 -0.02 5.00 -4.91
CA GLU A 195 -0.28 3.74 -5.58
C GLU A 195 0.20 3.77 -7.04
N TRP A 196 0.54 2.61 -7.58
CA TRP A 196 0.84 2.38 -8.98
C TRP A 196 0.16 1.07 -9.41
N PRO A 197 -0.69 1.10 -10.45
CA PRO A 197 -1.27 -0.13 -10.97
C PRO A 197 -0.21 -1.01 -11.65
N ALA A 198 -0.45 -2.31 -11.68
CA ALA A 198 0.26 -3.25 -12.53
C ALA A 198 0.27 -2.76 -13.99
N GLY A 199 1.38 -2.97 -14.68
CA GLY A 199 1.60 -2.41 -16.02
C GLY A 199 2.22 -1.00 -16.03
N THR A 200 2.39 -0.34 -14.87
CA THR A 200 3.11 0.94 -14.82
C THR A 200 4.60 0.74 -15.13
N THR A 201 5.16 1.63 -15.93
CA THR A 201 6.59 1.64 -16.24
C THR A 201 7.37 2.41 -15.19
N VAL A 202 8.33 1.75 -14.56
CA VAL A 202 9.27 2.31 -13.58
C VAL A 202 10.70 2.17 -14.09
N ILE A 203 11.62 2.98 -13.57
CA ILE A 203 13.04 2.93 -13.96
C ILE A 203 13.88 3.09 -12.70
N ASP A 204 14.74 2.12 -12.47
CA ASP A 204 15.88 2.26 -11.58
C ASP A 204 16.99 2.99 -12.35
N GLU A 205 17.59 4.02 -11.75
CA GLU A 205 18.64 4.83 -12.32
C GLU A 205 19.83 3.96 -12.73
N GLY A 206 20.07 3.85 -14.04
CA GLY A 206 21.11 2.99 -14.60
C GLY A 206 20.67 1.56 -14.93
N SER A 207 19.39 1.23 -14.72
CA SER A 207 18.77 -0.03 -15.15
C SER A 207 17.92 0.15 -16.41
N VAL A 208 17.32 -0.95 -16.87
CA VAL A 208 16.34 -0.96 -17.95
C VAL A 208 14.98 -0.50 -17.45
N ALA A 209 14.13 0.01 -18.35
CA ALA A 209 12.74 0.25 -18.02
C ALA A 209 12.05 -1.07 -17.63
N MET A 210 11.35 -1.06 -16.49
CA MET A 210 10.67 -2.20 -15.91
C MET A 210 9.17 -1.94 -15.92
N VAL A 211 8.39 -2.99 -16.12
CA VAL A 211 6.93 -2.93 -16.04
C VAL A 211 6.49 -3.67 -14.79
N LEU A 212 5.74 -2.99 -13.91
CA LEU A 212 5.26 -3.58 -12.66
C LEU A 212 4.38 -4.79 -12.95
N ALA A 213 4.75 -5.95 -12.41
CA ALA A 213 4.01 -7.20 -12.59
C ALA A 213 2.78 -7.32 -11.68
N GLY A 214 2.69 -6.49 -10.64
CA GLY A 214 1.56 -6.39 -9.73
C GLY A 214 1.38 -4.95 -9.23
N ASP A 215 0.25 -4.68 -8.57
CA ASP A 215 -0.04 -3.37 -7.99
C ASP A 215 0.99 -3.04 -6.89
N ARG A 216 1.34 -1.76 -6.78
CA ARG A 216 2.29 -1.24 -5.80
C ARG A 216 1.68 -0.11 -5.01
N TYR A 217 2.02 -0.06 -3.74
CA TYR A 217 1.56 0.94 -2.81
C TYR A 217 2.75 1.42 -1.99
N PHE A 218 2.77 2.70 -1.68
CA PHE A 218 3.67 3.27 -0.70
C PHE A 218 2.85 3.72 0.49
N PHE A 219 3.29 3.35 1.70
CA PHE A 219 2.73 3.85 2.95
C PHE A 219 3.88 4.28 3.85
N GLY A 220 4.05 5.58 4.06
CA GLY A 220 5.05 6.11 4.97
C GLY A 220 4.71 5.75 6.42
N GLY A 221 5.33 4.70 6.94
CA GLY A 221 5.13 4.23 8.31
C GLY A 221 6.32 3.40 8.79
N GLY A 222 6.45 3.28 10.11
CA GLY A 222 7.60 2.62 10.71
C GLY A 222 8.79 3.58 10.81
N SER A 223 9.28 3.74 12.04
CA SER A 223 10.29 4.75 12.32
C SER A 223 11.63 4.48 11.61
N ARG A 224 12.34 5.51 11.19
CA ARG A 224 13.75 5.44 10.81
C ARG A 224 14.61 5.20 12.05
N GLU A 225 15.71 4.48 11.86
CA GLU A 225 16.73 4.25 12.89
C GLU A 225 17.34 5.56 13.40
N ALA A 226 17.74 5.59 14.68
CA ALA A 226 18.50 6.73 15.23
C ALA A 226 19.87 6.85 14.55
N ASP A 227 20.49 8.02 14.67
CA ASP A 227 21.80 8.26 14.08
C ASP A 227 22.86 7.28 14.60
N GLY A 228 23.52 6.60 13.67
CA GLY A 228 24.56 5.60 13.96
C GLY A 228 24.04 4.20 14.29
N ASN A 229 22.71 3.99 14.35
CA ASN A 229 22.13 2.68 14.58
C ASN A 229 21.93 1.88 13.28
N GLY A 230 21.90 0.56 13.42
CA GLY A 230 21.63 -0.35 12.30
C GLY A 230 20.16 -0.31 11.87
N VAL A 231 19.91 -0.61 10.59
CA VAL A 231 18.56 -0.62 10.00
C VAL A 231 17.61 -1.64 10.65
N ASN A 232 18.16 -2.67 11.33
CA ASN A 232 17.39 -3.64 12.11
C ASN A 232 16.66 -3.03 13.31
N THR A 233 16.98 -1.78 13.68
CA THR A 233 16.29 -1.00 14.72
C THR A 233 15.19 -0.07 14.18
N ALA A 234 15.08 0.04 12.86
CA ALA A 234 14.03 0.80 12.18
C ALA A 234 12.71 0.00 12.14
N GLY A 235 11.61 0.68 11.82
CA GLY A 235 10.30 0.07 11.66
C GLY A 235 9.49 -0.06 12.94
N LYS A 236 9.81 0.71 13.98
CA LYS A 236 8.98 0.74 15.20
C LYS A 236 7.56 1.16 14.85
N PHE A 237 6.60 0.57 15.55
CA PHE A 237 5.21 0.97 15.46
C PHE A 237 5.02 2.35 16.08
N ASP A 238 4.88 3.33 15.21
CA ASP A 238 4.82 4.75 15.52
C ASP A 238 3.48 5.37 15.12
N LEU A 239 2.49 4.55 14.77
CA LEU A 239 1.17 5.01 14.36
C LEU A 239 0.33 5.49 15.55
N THR A 240 -0.37 6.62 15.36
CA THR A 240 -1.44 7.02 16.28
C THR A 240 -2.59 6.01 16.19
N LEU A 241 -3.20 5.67 17.34
CA LEU A 241 -4.25 4.65 17.39
C LEU A 241 -5.55 5.12 16.73
N ASP A 242 -5.78 6.42 16.74
CA ASP A 242 -7.00 7.11 16.35
C ASP A 242 -7.05 7.45 14.85
N THR A 243 -5.91 7.53 14.18
CA THR A 243 -5.82 7.95 12.76
C THR A 243 -4.80 7.15 11.96
N GLY A 244 -3.56 7.03 12.43
CA GLY A 244 -2.49 6.33 11.72
C GLY A 244 -2.74 4.85 11.54
N LEU A 245 -3.17 4.19 12.61
CA LEU A 245 -3.49 2.77 12.61
C LEU A 245 -4.72 2.45 11.72
N PRO A 246 -5.86 3.17 11.84
CA PRO A 246 -6.93 3.08 10.85
C PRO A 246 -6.44 3.25 9.41
N LEU A 247 -5.60 4.25 9.14
CA LEU A 247 -5.11 4.52 7.80
C LEU A 247 -4.20 3.41 7.24
N PHE A 248 -3.35 2.83 8.09
CA PHE A 248 -2.55 1.66 7.74
C PHE A 248 -3.44 0.46 7.38
N ILE A 249 -4.45 0.17 8.20
CA ILE A 249 -5.37 -0.95 7.96
C ILE A 249 -6.20 -0.74 6.70
N ASN A 250 -6.72 0.47 6.48
CA ASN A 250 -7.40 0.80 5.25
C ASN A 250 -6.51 0.62 4.01
N THR A 251 -5.22 0.95 4.13
CA THR A 251 -4.26 0.73 3.02
C THR A 251 -4.04 -0.76 2.77
N VAL A 252 -3.91 -1.57 3.82
CA VAL A 252 -3.79 -3.03 3.72
C VAL A 252 -5.02 -3.65 3.06
N GLU A 253 -6.22 -3.30 3.53
CA GLU A 253 -7.48 -3.83 2.98
C GLU A 253 -7.69 -3.38 1.52
N TYR A 254 -7.37 -2.13 1.21
CA TYR A 254 -7.44 -1.63 -0.16
C TYR A 254 -6.44 -2.33 -1.09
N ALA A 255 -5.26 -2.69 -0.61
CA ALA A 255 -4.28 -3.45 -1.40
C ALA A 255 -4.67 -4.92 -1.60
N LEU A 256 -5.42 -5.51 -0.66
CA LEU A 256 -5.94 -6.88 -0.76
C LEU A 256 -7.13 -6.99 -1.73
N ALA A 257 -7.94 -5.95 -1.85
CA ALA A 257 -9.08 -5.89 -2.74
C ALA A 257 -9.33 -4.46 -3.22
N PRO A 258 -8.54 -3.98 -4.20
CA PRO A 258 -8.77 -2.65 -4.77
C PRO A 258 -10.15 -2.64 -5.45
N GLU A 259 -10.95 -1.60 -5.18
CA GLU A 259 -12.23 -1.40 -5.87
C GLU A 259 -12.02 -1.51 -7.38
N PRO A 260 -12.86 -2.27 -8.12
CA PRO A 260 -12.66 -2.44 -9.55
C PRO A 260 -12.65 -1.06 -10.21
N SER A 261 -11.50 -0.70 -10.76
CA SER A 261 -11.32 0.58 -11.43
C SER A 261 -12.48 0.85 -12.39
N THR A 262 -12.92 2.10 -12.46
CA THR A 262 -14.09 2.55 -13.25
C THR A 262 -14.04 2.09 -14.73
N GLY A 263 -12.85 1.73 -15.23
CA GLY A 263 -12.64 1.08 -16.53
C GLY A 263 -13.29 -0.30 -16.68
N LEU A 264 -13.32 -1.13 -15.63
CA LEU A 264 -13.99 -2.43 -15.64
C LEU A 264 -15.53 -2.26 -15.61
N LEU A 265 -16.03 -1.35 -14.78
CA LEU A 265 -17.45 -1.02 -14.66
C LEU A 265 -18.03 -0.42 -15.96
N THR A 266 -17.25 0.37 -16.69
CA THR A 266 -17.67 0.90 -18.00
C THR A 266 -17.74 -0.19 -19.08
N LEU A 267 -16.85 -1.19 -19.07
CA LEU A 267 -16.93 -2.34 -19.97
C LEU A 267 -18.17 -3.22 -19.69
N PHE A 268 -18.45 -3.52 -18.41
CA PHE A 268 -19.64 -4.28 -18.03
C PHE A 268 -20.94 -3.53 -18.38
N SER A 269 -20.95 -2.20 -18.22
CA SER A 269 -22.08 -1.35 -18.61
C SER A 269 -22.31 -1.36 -20.13
N ALA A 270 -21.24 -1.29 -20.92
CA ALA A 270 -21.32 -1.34 -22.38
C ALA A 270 -21.83 -2.70 -22.91
N ILE A 271 -21.39 -3.80 -22.29
CA ILE A 271 -21.84 -5.16 -22.62
C ILE A 271 -23.32 -5.35 -22.27
N MET A 272 -23.76 -4.87 -21.10
CA MET A 272 -25.16 -4.96 -20.67
C MET A 272 -26.10 -4.11 -21.54
N VAL A 273 -25.68 -2.91 -21.96
CA VAL A 273 -26.42 -2.09 -22.93
C VAL A 273 -26.44 -2.74 -24.33
N GLY A 274 -25.35 -3.36 -24.75
CA GLY A 274 -25.28 -4.10 -26.01
C GLY A 274 -26.21 -5.32 -26.07
N LEU A 275 -26.27 -6.10 -24.99
CA LEU A 275 -27.17 -7.25 -24.84
C LEU A 275 -28.65 -6.84 -24.77
N ALA A 276 -28.97 -5.74 -24.09
CA ALA A 276 -30.32 -5.20 -24.02
C ALA A 276 -30.83 -4.71 -25.40
N ARG A 277 -29.94 -4.20 -26.26
CA ARG A 277 -30.28 -3.78 -27.63
C ARG A 277 -30.49 -4.95 -28.59
N ARG A 278 -29.80 -6.09 -28.39
CA ARG A 278 -29.96 -7.29 -29.24
C ARG A 278 -31.27 -8.05 -29.00
N ARG A 279 -31.89 -7.92 -27.82
CA ARG A 279 -33.18 -8.55 -27.51
C ARG A 279 -34.41 -7.79 -28.01
N ARG A 280 -34.24 -6.61 -28.61
CA ARG A 280 -35.33 -5.77 -29.15
C ARG A 280 -35.38 -5.73 -30.68
N ARG A 281 -34.72 -6.67 -31.36
CA ARG A 281 -34.83 -6.86 -32.81
C ARG A 281 -35.34 -8.26 -33.10
#